data_AF-X1ISR4-F1
#
_entry.id   AF-X1ISR4-F1
#
_cell.length_a   1.000
_cell.length_b   1.000
_cell.length_c   1.000
_cell.angle_alpha   90.00
_cell.angle_beta   90.00
_cell.angle_gamma   90.00
#
_symmetry.space_group_name_H-M   'P 1'
#
loop_
_entity.id
_entity.type
_entity.pdbx_description
1 polymer ?
#
loop_
_entity_poly.entity_id
_entity_poly.type
_entity_poly.pdbx_seq_one_letter_code
_entity_poly.pdbx_strand_id
1 'polypeptide(L)'
;TLEQVLDQAFELGIDAVLFAGDAYRTNRPTPTQERELARHIERIGRARVPLVMIVGNHDLPPGPGQASAIEVFRTLKLPNIHVIDRPEMIRIETRRGPLQVVCIPYPTRHKLFTREDVRQLSEDRIRQMMEEILTQFITNEIEKKNPSEPLVILAHLAVSEANLSGTERMMLLAEEPKLLPSALTQSGIDYAALGHIHRFQDLSRGEQPPVVYPGALERIDFGEEKDKKGFVIVDVEPGRGRYQFFPLACRSFVTIEIDLTEEDNP
;
A
#
# COMPACT_ATOMS: atom_id res chain seq x y z
N THR A 1 3.94 10.23 -14.38
CA THR A 1 2.84 10.05 -13.43
C THR A 1 3.24 10.38 -12.00
N LEU A 2 4.20 9.66 -11.38
CA LEU A 2 4.63 9.98 -10.00
C LEU A 2 5.13 11.43 -9.83
N GLU A 3 5.83 11.97 -10.83
CA GLU A 3 6.20 13.40 -10.86
C GLU A 3 5.00 14.34 -10.69
N GLN A 4 3.92 14.12 -11.45
CA GLN A 4 2.71 14.93 -11.39
C GLN A 4 2.01 14.82 -10.03
N VAL A 5 2.03 13.63 -9.42
CA VAL A 5 1.51 13.43 -8.05
C VAL A 5 2.29 14.30 -7.07
N LEU A 6 3.62 14.29 -7.14
CA LEU A 6 4.47 15.08 -6.25
C LEU A 6 4.33 16.58 -6.50
N ASP A 7 4.20 17.01 -7.75
CA ASP A 7 3.94 18.41 -8.10
C ASP A 7 2.66 18.91 -7.42
N GLN A 8 1.55 18.21 -7.64
CA GLN A 8 0.25 18.56 -7.03
C GLN A 8 0.29 18.49 -5.50
N ALA A 9 0.91 17.44 -4.95
CA ALA A 9 1.02 17.30 -3.50
C ALA A 9 1.80 18.47 -2.87
N PHE A 10 2.93 18.88 -3.47
CA PHE A 10 3.70 20.02 -2.96
C PHE A 10 2.97 21.35 -3.15
N GLU A 11 2.24 21.55 -4.25
CA GLU A 11 1.38 22.72 -4.44
C GLU A 11 0.28 22.82 -3.37
N LEU A 12 -0.29 21.68 -2.96
CA LEU A 12 -1.27 21.58 -1.87
C LEU A 12 -0.64 21.70 -0.47
N GLY A 13 0.68 21.73 -0.37
CA GLY A 13 1.39 21.90 0.89
C GLY A 13 1.33 20.68 1.80
N ILE A 14 1.46 19.47 1.25
CA ILE A 14 1.46 18.23 2.05
C ILE A 14 2.52 18.22 3.16
N ASP A 15 2.15 17.57 4.25
CA ASP A 15 2.98 17.47 5.46
C ASP A 15 3.73 16.14 5.56
N ALA A 16 3.29 15.09 4.85
CA ALA A 16 3.95 13.79 4.74
C ALA A 16 3.51 13.07 3.44
N VAL A 17 4.31 12.10 3.00
CA VAL A 17 3.98 11.17 1.91
C VAL A 17 3.92 9.75 2.49
N LEU A 18 2.81 9.05 2.25
CA LEU A 18 2.66 7.64 2.58
C LEU A 18 2.65 6.82 1.29
N PHE A 19 3.57 5.86 1.18
CA PHE A 19 3.73 4.99 0.01
C PHE A 19 3.45 3.54 0.43
N ALA A 20 2.29 3.04 0.05
CA ALA A 20 1.75 1.75 0.49
C ALA A 20 2.28 0.55 -0.31
N GLY A 21 3.59 0.47 -0.55
CA GLY A 21 4.25 -0.66 -1.24
C GLY A 21 4.06 -0.75 -2.75
N ASP A 22 4.74 -1.73 -3.34
CA ASP A 22 4.88 -1.97 -4.78
C ASP A 22 5.47 -0.77 -5.53
N ALA A 23 6.66 -0.34 -5.08
CA ALA A 23 7.41 0.71 -5.76
C ALA A 23 7.83 0.31 -7.17
N TYR A 24 8.00 -1.00 -7.41
CA TYR A 24 8.36 -1.56 -8.71
C TYR A 24 7.35 -2.61 -9.17
N ARG A 25 7.21 -2.75 -10.50
CA ARG A 25 6.37 -3.81 -11.11
C ARG A 25 6.92 -5.22 -10.85
N THR A 26 8.23 -5.35 -10.67
CA THR A 26 8.88 -6.63 -10.40
C THR A 26 9.99 -6.41 -9.39
N ASN A 27 10.40 -7.48 -8.72
CA ASN A 27 11.52 -7.47 -7.78
C ASN A 27 12.90 -7.28 -8.45
N ARG A 28 12.93 -7.16 -9.78
CA ARG A 28 14.13 -6.88 -10.58
C ARG A 28 13.87 -5.67 -11.47
N PRO A 29 13.74 -4.45 -10.90
CA PRO A 29 13.58 -3.26 -11.70
C PRO A 29 14.82 -3.00 -12.57
N THR A 30 14.61 -2.28 -13.67
CA THR A 30 15.69 -1.79 -14.52
C THR A 30 16.42 -0.63 -13.82
N PRO A 31 17.71 -0.39 -14.13
CA PRO A 31 18.44 0.77 -13.60
C PRO A 31 17.74 2.11 -13.87
N THR A 32 17.00 2.20 -14.98
CA THR A 32 16.17 3.39 -15.28
C THR A 32 15.08 3.57 -14.24
N GLN A 33 14.33 2.51 -13.90
CA GLN A 33 13.27 2.57 -12.89
C GLN A 33 13.82 2.92 -11.51
N GLU A 34 14.95 2.32 -11.12
CA GLU A 34 15.63 2.64 -9.86
C GLU A 34 16.04 4.11 -9.80
N ARG A 35 16.65 4.64 -10.88
CA ARG A 35 17.04 6.05 -10.98
C ARG A 35 15.84 6.99 -10.88
N GLU A 36 14.73 6.69 -11.55
CA GLU A 36 13.55 7.55 -11.50
C GLU A 36 12.94 7.58 -10.09
N LEU A 37 12.81 6.43 -9.42
CA LEU A 37 12.34 6.42 -8.03
C LEU A 37 13.30 7.17 -7.11
N ALA A 38 14.61 6.96 -7.26
CA ALA A 38 15.62 7.66 -6.47
C ALA A 38 15.55 9.18 -6.64
N ARG A 39 15.31 9.67 -7.86
CA ARG A 39 15.11 11.11 -8.13
C ARG A 39 13.90 11.66 -7.37
N HIS A 40 12.80 10.92 -7.33
CA HIS A 40 11.59 11.34 -6.63
C HIS A 40 11.78 11.33 -5.10
N ILE A 41 12.44 10.31 -4.55
CA ILE A 41 12.77 10.24 -3.12
C ILE A 41 13.73 11.38 -2.72
N GLU A 42 14.75 11.66 -3.52
CA GLU A 42 15.66 12.80 -3.29
C GLU A 42 14.88 14.12 -3.26
N ARG A 43 13.97 14.32 -4.21
CA ARG A 43 13.12 15.51 -4.28
C ARG A 43 12.27 15.69 -3.02
N ILE A 44 11.65 14.61 -2.52
CA ILE A 44 10.88 14.61 -1.27
C ILE A 44 11.78 14.96 -0.07
N GLY A 45 12.93 14.31 0.03
CA GLY A 45 13.90 14.54 1.10
C GLY A 45 14.41 15.99 1.12
N ARG A 46 14.69 16.58 -0.05
CA ARG A 46 15.11 17.98 -0.19
C ARG A 46 14.03 18.97 0.26
N ALA A 47 12.76 18.65 0.03
CA ALA A 47 11.62 19.42 0.52
C ALA A 47 11.39 19.28 2.04
N ARG A 48 12.16 18.40 2.71
CA ARG A 48 12.03 18.05 4.14
C ARG A 48 10.62 17.56 4.50
N VAL A 49 9.96 16.88 3.56
CA VAL A 49 8.68 16.22 3.79
C VAL A 49 8.99 14.77 4.18
N PRO A 50 8.49 14.27 5.32
CA PRO A 50 8.59 12.87 5.68
C PRO A 50 7.99 11.95 4.61
N LEU A 51 8.73 10.92 4.22
CA LEU A 51 8.26 9.80 3.41
C LEU A 51 8.21 8.56 4.30
N VAL A 52 7.05 7.92 4.39
CA VAL A 52 6.91 6.58 4.95
C VAL A 52 6.53 5.62 3.83
N MET A 53 7.42 4.68 3.54
CA MET A 53 7.26 3.70 2.48
C MET A 53 7.35 2.30 3.08
N ILE A 54 6.34 1.48 2.84
CA ILE A 54 6.35 0.07 3.23
C ILE A 54 6.74 -0.80 2.03
N VAL A 55 7.31 -1.97 2.27
CA VAL A 55 7.67 -2.94 1.23
C VAL A 55 6.42 -3.71 0.77
N GLY A 56 6.12 -3.70 -0.54
CA GLY A 56 5.05 -4.51 -1.15
C GLY A 56 5.52 -5.90 -1.59
N ASN A 57 4.63 -6.71 -2.18
CA ASN A 57 5.00 -8.06 -2.64
C ASN A 57 5.95 -8.04 -3.84
N HIS A 58 5.85 -7.03 -4.70
CA HIS A 58 6.75 -6.86 -5.84
C HIS A 58 8.12 -6.28 -5.45
N ASP A 59 8.22 -5.71 -4.25
CA ASP A 59 9.46 -5.15 -3.71
C ASP A 59 10.27 -6.17 -2.90
N LEU A 60 9.81 -7.41 -2.75
CA LEU A 60 10.54 -8.43 -1.99
C LEU A 60 11.85 -8.83 -2.70
N PRO A 61 12.88 -9.29 -1.96
CA PRO A 61 14.09 -9.83 -2.57
C PRO A 61 13.81 -10.92 -3.62
N PRO A 62 14.52 -10.93 -4.76
CA PRO A 62 14.32 -11.94 -5.79
C PRO A 62 14.68 -13.38 -5.38
N GLY A 63 15.40 -13.55 -4.27
CA GLY A 63 15.77 -14.85 -3.76
C GLY A 63 16.57 -14.75 -2.46
N PRO A 64 16.86 -15.89 -1.82
CA PRO A 64 17.61 -15.94 -0.56
C PRO A 64 18.97 -15.25 -0.70
N GLY A 65 19.28 -14.37 0.24
CA GLY A 65 20.56 -13.63 0.28
C GLY A 65 20.71 -12.52 -0.76
N GLN A 66 19.71 -12.27 -1.61
CA GLN A 66 19.67 -11.09 -2.47
C GLN A 66 19.04 -9.91 -1.72
N ALA A 67 19.49 -8.70 -2.05
CA ALA A 67 18.85 -7.48 -1.57
C ALA A 67 17.66 -7.11 -2.46
N SER A 68 16.66 -6.44 -1.88
CA SER A 68 15.63 -5.77 -2.67
C SER A 68 16.15 -4.46 -3.26
N ALA A 69 15.67 -4.06 -4.43
CA ALA A 69 15.95 -2.74 -5.00
C ALA A 69 15.51 -1.58 -4.09
N ILE A 70 14.54 -1.79 -3.20
CA ILE A 70 14.07 -0.76 -2.26
C ILE A 70 14.96 -0.64 -1.01
N GLU A 71 15.76 -1.68 -0.72
CA GLU A 71 16.61 -1.76 0.47
C GLU A 71 17.71 -0.71 0.47
N VAL A 72 18.13 -0.24 -0.71
CA VAL A 72 19.12 0.83 -0.84
C VAL A 72 18.68 2.10 -0.09
N PHE A 73 17.40 2.47 -0.17
CA PHE A 73 16.88 3.68 0.46
C PHE A 73 16.84 3.57 1.99
N ARG A 74 16.64 2.36 2.52
CA ARG A 74 16.76 2.04 3.94
C ARG A 74 18.22 2.14 4.41
N THR A 75 19.14 1.56 3.64
CA THR A 75 20.58 1.51 3.95
C THR A 75 21.21 2.90 3.96
N LEU A 76 20.77 3.79 3.07
CA LEU A 76 21.25 5.17 3.00
C LEU A 76 20.86 6.00 4.23
N LYS A 77 19.84 5.58 5.01
CA LYS A 77 19.35 6.27 6.22
C LYS A 77 19.12 7.76 5.99
N LEU A 78 18.48 8.10 4.87
CA LEU A 78 18.21 9.48 4.52
C LEU A 78 17.28 10.12 5.58
N PRO A 79 17.57 11.35 6.04
CA PRO A 79 16.71 12.05 6.99
C PRO A 79 15.28 12.16 6.46
N ASN A 80 14.30 11.90 7.33
CA ASN A 80 12.86 11.95 7.01
C ASN A 80 12.38 10.90 5.98
N ILE A 81 13.22 9.95 5.55
CA ILE A 81 12.82 8.85 4.68
C ILE A 81 12.81 7.56 5.49
N HIS A 82 11.63 6.96 5.60
CA HIS A 82 11.38 5.76 6.37
C HIS A 82 10.97 4.65 5.41
N VAL A 83 11.82 3.62 5.28
CA VAL A 83 11.53 2.42 4.49
C VAL A 83 11.37 1.24 5.44
N ILE A 84 10.16 0.70 5.48
CA ILE A 84 9.72 -0.26 6.51
C ILE A 84 9.46 -1.61 5.85
N ASP A 85 10.19 -2.64 6.31
CA ASP A 85 10.17 -4.01 5.77
C ASP A 85 9.65 -5.06 6.77
N ARG A 86 9.23 -4.61 7.95
CA ARG A 86 8.60 -5.41 8.99
C ARG A 86 7.49 -4.62 9.68
N PRO A 87 6.48 -5.28 10.25
CA PRO A 87 5.47 -4.61 11.05
C PRO A 87 6.10 -3.84 12.22
N GLU A 88 5.84 -2.54 12.29
CA GLU A 88 6.22 -1.66 13.40
C GLU A 88 5.38 -0.38 13.39
N MET A 89 5.20 0.26 14.55
CA MET A 89 4.74 1.63 14.62
C MET A 89 5.93 2.58 14.59
N ILE A 90 5.84 3.62 13.77
CA ILE A 90 6.77 4.75 13.81
C ILE A 90 6.02 6.05 14.11
N ARG A 91 6.75 7.02 14.63
CA ARG A 91 6.26 8.38 14.82
C ARG A 91 7.11 9.33 14.00
N ILE A 92 6.48 10.10 13.13
CA ILE A 92 7.14 11.09 12.26
C ILE A 92 6.73 12.49 12.67
N GLU A 93 7.65 13.44 12.55
CA GLU A 93 7.36 14.86 12.77
C GLU A 93 6.93 15.51 11.46
N THR A 94 5.75 16.12 11.43
CA THR A 94 5.25 16.87 10.28
C THR A 94 5.16 18.36 10.62
N ARG A 95 4.90 19.24 9.64
CA ARG A 95 4.82 20.69 9.91
C ARG A 95 3.62 21.05 10.80
N ARG A 96 2.57 20.22 10.81
CA ARG A 96 1.34 20.43 11.60
C ARG A 96 1.31 19.63 12.90
N GLY A 97 2.41 18.96 13.23
CA GLY A 97 2.53 18.13 14.42
C GLY A 97 2.91 16.68 14.11
N PRO A 98 3.05 15.86 15.14
CA PRO A 98 3.46 14.47 14.97
C PRO A 98 2.34 13.61 14.37
N LEU A 99 2.76 12.58 13.63
CA LEU A 99 1.89 11.56 13.06
C LEU A 99 2.41 10.17 13.48
N GLN A 100 1.53 9.33 14.01
CA GLN A 100 1.84 7.93 14.29
C GLN A 100 1.38 7.08 13.10
N VAL A 101 2.26 6.19 12.63
CA VAL A 101 1.99 5.32 11.49
C VAL A 101 2.27 3.87 11.87
N VAL A 102 1.21 3.05 11.93
CA VAL A 102 1.34 1.59 12.02
C VAL A 102 1.64 1.07 10.63
N CYS A 103 2.86 0.63 10.42
CA CYS A 103 3.33 0.16 9.13
C CYS A 103 3.17 -1.36 9.04
N ILE A 104 2.52 -1.83 7.98
CA ILE A 104 2.28 -3.25 7.71
C ILE A 104 2.73 -3.56 6.27
N PRO A 105 4.02 -3.85 6.06
CA PRO A 105 4.52 -4.32 4.78
C PRO A 105 3.89 -5.65 4.38
N TYR A 106 4.05 -6.05 3.11
CA TYR A 106 3.46 -7.30 2.62
C TYR A 106 3.89 -8.51 3.47
N PRO A 107 2.92 -9.28 4.01
CA PRO A 107 3.22 -10.32 4.97
C PRO A 107 3.79 -11.55 4.26
N THR A 108 5.05 -11.91 4.57
CA THR A 108 5.70 -13.09 4.00
C THR A 108 5.63 -14.30 4.91
N ARG A 109 5.45 -15.49 4.33
CA ARG A 109 5.42 -16.76 5.08
C ARG A 109 6.79 -17.14 5.66
N HIS A 110 7.89 -16.62 5.08
CA HIS A 110 9.27 -17.02 5.42
C HIS A 110 9.60 -16.92 6.92
N LYS A 111 9.04 -15.94 7.63
CA LYS A 111 9.27 -15.77 9.08
C LYS A 111 8.46 -16.73 9.96
N LEU A 112 7.43 -17.37 9.43
CA LEU A 112 6.64 -18.40 10.14
C LEU A 112 7.24 -19.79 9.95
N PHE A 113 7.75 -20.09 8.75
CA PHE A 113 8.37 -21.39 8.41
C PHE A 113 9.71 -21.70 9.11
N THR A 114 10.28 -20.73 9.84
CA THR A 114 11.42 -20.97 10.73
C THR A 114 11.03 -21.74 11.99
N ARG A 115 9.74 -21.85 12.30
CA ARG A 115 9.25 -22.65 13.43
C ARG A 115 8.83 -24.04 12.95
N GLU A 116 9.33 -25.09 13.61
CA GLU A 116 9.11 -26.49 13.19
C GLU A 116 7.63 -26.91 13.25
N ASP A 117 6.86 -26.33 14.17
CA ASP A 117 5.42 -26.51 14.38
C ASP A 117 4.56 -25.95 13.23
N VAL A 118 5.08 -24.99 12.45
CA VAL A 118 4.35 -24.38 11.33
C VAL A 118 4.50 -25.19 10.03
N ARG A 119 5.59 -25.94 9.87
CA ARG A 119 5.90 -26.66 8.62
C ARG A 119 4.91 -27.77 8.25
N GLN A 120 4.14 -28.26 9.22
CA GLN A 120 3.16 -29.34 9.04
C GLN A 120 1.72 -28.83 8.94
N LEU A 121 1.49 -27.52 9.03
CA LEU A 121 0.15 -26.95 8.98
C LEU A 121 -0.35 -26.85 7.54
N SER A 122 -1.67 -26.92 7.37
CA SER A 122 -2.31 -26.63 6.08
C SER A 122 -2.11 -25.16 5.70
N GLU A 123 -2.16 -24.87 4.40
CA GLU A 123 -2.05 -23.50 3.91
C GLU A 123 -3.12 -22.57 4.49
N ASP A 124 -4.34 -23.08 4.64
CA ASP A 124 -5.44 -22.35 5.28
C ASP A 124 -5.13 -21.98 6.73
N ARG A 125 -4.50 -22.88 7.49
CA ARG A 125 -4.16 -22.60 8.88
C ARG A 125 -3.02 -21.59 8.97
N ILE A 126 -2.02 -21.67 8.09
CA ILE A 126 -0.94 -20.67 8.01
C ILE A 126 -1.52 -19.30 7.70
N ARG A 127 -2.44 -19.22 6.73
CA ARG A 127 -3.13 -17.98 6.36
C ARG A 127 -3.90 -17.38 7.54
N GLN A 128 -4.73 -18.19 8.22
CA GLN A 128 -5.46 -17.75 9.42
C GLN A 128 -4.51 -17.25 10.52
N MET A 129 -3.42 -17.96 10.78
CA MET A 129 -2.43 -17.54 11.77
C MET A 129 -1.79 -16.19 11.41
N MET A 130 -1.51 -15.94 10.12
CA MET A 130 -1.01 -14.65 9.66
C MET A 130 -2.04 -13.54 9.91
N GLU A 131 -3.31 -13.78 9.61
CA GLU A 131 -4.41 -12.85 9.86
C GLU A 131 -4.59 -12.55 11.36
N GLU A 132 -4.53 -13.58 12.21
CA GLU A 132 -4.58 -13.47 13.68
C GLU A 132 -3.40 -12.63 14.20
N ILE A 133 -2.17 -12.92 13.75
CA ILE A 133 -0.95 -12.20 14.16
C ILE A 133 -1.02 -10.73 13.77
N LEU A 134 -1.44 -10.43 12.52
CA LEU A 134 -1.53 -9.06 12.03
C LEU A 134 -2.62 -8.27 12.77
N THR A 135 -3.78 -8.89 13.01
CA THR A 135 -4.87 -8.27 13.76
C THR A 135 -4.42 -7.96 15.19
N GLN A 136 -3.80 -8.92 15.87
CA GLN A 136 -3.28 -8.72 17.23
C GLN A 136 -2.18 -7.66 17.26
N PHE A 137 -1.31 -7.61 16.25
CA PHE A 137 -0.30 -6.58 16.11
C PHE A 137 -0.96 -5.18 16.04
N ILE A 138 -1.95 -4.99 15.18
CA ILE A 138 -2.68 -3.72 15.07
C ILE A 138 -3.29 -3.33 16.42
N THR A 139 -3.99 -4.26 17.08
CA THR A 139 -4.60 -4.00 18.39
C THR A 139 -3.56 -3.58 19.43
N ASN A 140 -2.43 -4.28 19.51
CA ASN A 140 -1.35 -3.95 20.44
C ASN A 140 -0.72 -2.58 20.16
N GLU A 141 -0.61 -2.18 18.90
CA GLU A 141 -0.08 -0.87 18.53
C GLU A 141 -1.08 0.25 18.88
N ILE A 142 -2.39 0.03 18.67
CA ILE A 142 -3.43 0.98 19.08
C ILE A 142 -3.38 1.23 20.59
N GLU A 143 -3.18 0.18 21.40
CA GLU A 143 -3.09 0.30 22.86
C GLU A 143 -1.90 1.16 23.34
N LYS A 144 -0.81 1.20 22.56
CA LYS A 144 0.40 1.97 22.88
C LYS A 144 0.37 3.41 22.35
N LYS A 145 -0.62 3.75 21.51
CA LYS A 145 -0.65 5.03 20.82
C LYS A 145 -0.71 6.20 21.80
N ASN A 146 -0.16 7.33 21.40
CA ASN A 146 -0.48 8.60 22.03
C ASN A 146 -1.87 9.07 21.56
N PRO A 147 -2.88 9.23 22.44
CA PRO A 147 -4.23 9.61 22.04
C PRO A 147 -4.36 11.04 21.50
N SER A 148 -3.40 11.92 21.77
CA SER A 148 -3.42 13.31 21.28
C SER A 148 -2.81 13.48 19.89
N GLU A 149 -2.31 12.40 19.28
CA GLU A 149 -1.69 12.40 17.97
C GLU A 149 -2.48 11.49 17.01
N PRO A 150 -2.65 11.89 15.74
CA PRO A 150 -3.34 11.06 14.78
C PRO A 150 -2.59 9.73 14.55
N LEU A 151 -3.35 8.66 14.37
CA LEU A 151 -2.87 7.31 14.07
C LEU A 151 -3.37 6.85 12.69
N VAL A 152 -2.43 6.60 11.79
CA VAL A 152 -2.70 6.05 10.46
C VAL A 152 -2.20 4.62 10.37
N ILE A 153 -3.02 3.72 9.81
CA ILE A 153 -2.53 2.42 9.34
C ILE A 153 -2.01 2.59 7.92
N LEU A 154 -0.78 2.15 7.65
CA LEU A 154 -0.22 2.06 6.31
C LEU A 154 0.06 0.59 6.02
N ALA A 155 -0.72 -0.05 5.14
CA ALA A 155 -0.67 -1.49 4.93
C ALA A 155 -0.64 -1.90 3.45
N HIS A 156 0.10 -2.95 3.13
CA HIS A 156 0.14 -3.55 1.80
C HIS A 156 -0.34 -5.01 1.90
N LEU A 157 -1.64 -5.23 1.79
CA LEU A 157 -2.30 -6.53 1.92
C LEU A 157 -3.72 -6.43 1.36
N ALA A 158 -4.37 -7.57 1.15
CA ALA A 158 -5.77 -7.61 0.80
C ALA A 158 -6.69 -7.47 2.02
N VAL A 159 -7.82 -6.79 1.84
CA VAL A 159 -8.88 -6.66 2.84
C VAL A 159 -10.13 -7.33 2.29
N SER A 160 -10.84 -8.08 3.13
CA SER A 160 -12.12 -8.70 2.77
C SER A 160 -13.10 -7.64 2.25
N GLU A 161 -13.93 -8.02 1.28
CA GLU A 161 -14.87 -7.13 0.57
C GLU A 161 -14.25 -6.14 -0.45
N ALA A 162 -12.93 -6.15 -0.65
CA ALA A 162 -12.31 -5.36 -1.71
C ALA A 162 -12.76 -5.82 -3.10
N ASN A 163 -13.12 -4.86 -3.96
CA ASN A 163 -13.41 -5.06 -5.36
C ASN A 163 -12.11 -5.15 -6.16
N LEU A 164 -11.97 -6.22 -6.93
CA LEU A 164 -10.78 -6.50 -7.74
C LEU A 164 -11.03 -6.23 -9.22
N SER A 165 -9.99 -5.82 -9.94
CA SER A 165 -9.98 -5.61 -11.39
C SER A 165 -8.88 -6.46 -12.05
N GLY A 166 -9.00 -6.71 -13.36
CA GLY A 166 -7.90 -7.29 -14.14
C GLY A 166 -7.26 -8.56 -13.60
N THR A 167 -5.93 -8.61 -13.67
CA THR A 167 -5.11 -9.74 -13.18
C THR A 167 -5.24 -9.96 -11.67
N GLU A 168 -5.69 -8.98 -10.88
CA GLU A 168 -5.92 -9.13 -9.44
C GLU A 168 -7.03 -10.14 -9.15
N ARG A 169 -8.09 -10.17 -9.97
CA ARG A 169 -9.15 -11.19 -9.85
C ARG A 169 -8.61 -12.61 -10.01
N MET A 170 -7.56 -12.76 -10.81
CA MET A 170 -6.89 -14.04 -11.03
C MET A 170 -5.79 -14.30 -10.00
N MET A 171 -5.13 -13.28 -9.46
CA MET A 171 -4.03 -13.44 -8.49
C MET A 171 -4.50 -13.61 -7.04
N LEU A 172 -5.61 -12.99 -6.64
CA LEU A 172 -6.17 -13.11 -5.28
C LEU A 172 -7.00 -14.39 -5.06
N LEU A 173 -6.81 -15.39 -5.93
CA LEU A 173 -7.33 -16.74 -5.78
C LEU A 173 -6.78 -17.35 -4.48
N ALA A 174 -7.66 -17.51 -3.49
CA ALA A 174 -7.61 -18.37 -2.30
C ALA A 174 -6.43 -18.32 -1.28
N GLU A 175 -5.21 -17.87 -1.64
CA GLU A 175 -4.00 -18.29 -0.89
C GLU A 175 -3.29 -17.20 -0.06
N GLU A 176 -3.66 -15.93 -0.21
CA GLU A 176 -3.07 -14.81 0.53
C GLU A 176 -3.86 -14.42 1.78
N PRO A 177 -3.19 -13.97 2.86
CA PRO A 177 -3.88 -13.50 4.08
C PRO A 177 -4.70 -12.26 3.81
N LYS A 178 -5.92 -12.24 4.36
CA LYS A 178 -6.88 -11.14 4.19
C LYS A 178 -7.31 -10.61 5.56
N LEU A 179 -7.15 -9.31 5.79
CA LEU A 179 -7.71 -8.70 6.98
C LEU A 179 -9.21 -8.45 6.81
N LEU A 180 -9.97 -8.58 7.90
CA LEU A 180 -11.33 -8.08 7.95
C LEU A 180 -11.31 -6.55 8.10
N PRO A 181 -12.26 -5.81 7.49
CA PRO A 181 -12.39 -4.37 7.70
C PRO A 181 -12.41 -3.98 9.18
N SER A 182 -13.01 -4.80 10.04
CA SER A 182 -13.07 -4.58 11.49
C SER A 182 -11.70 -4.45 12.17
N ALA A 183 -10.65 -5.08 11.63
CA ALA A 183 -9.30 -4.95 12.15
C ALA A 183 -8.72 -3.54 11.89
N LEU A 184 -9.21 -2.85 10.86
CA LEU A 184 -8.75 -1.54 10.39
C LEU A 184 -9.69 -0.40 10.80
N THR A 185 -10.86 -0.71 11.36
CA THR A 185 -11.83 0.26 11.90
C THR A 185 -11.91 0.22 13.44
N GLN A 186 -10.89 -0.34 14.09
CA GLN A 186 -10.81 -0.34 15.55
C GLN A 186 -10.76 1.10 16.10
N SER A 187 -11.36 1.31 17.27
CA SER A 187 -11.37 2.61 17.94
C SER A 187 -9.95 3.13 18.16
N GLY A 188 -9.69 4.37 17.75
CA GLY A 188 -8.40 5.01 17.87
C GLY A 188 -7.55 5.00 16.60
N ILE A 189 -7.98 4.33 15.54
CA ILE A 189 -7.47 4.53 14.17
C ILE A 189 -8.21 5.73 13.55
N ASP A 190 -7.47 6.62 12.89
CA ASP A 190 -8.03 7.82 12.26
C ASP A 190 -8.13 7.69 10.74
N TYR A 191 -7.27 6.87 10.12
CA TYR A 191 -7.31 6.54 8.70
C TYR A 191 -6.52 5.26 8.40
N ALA A 192 -6.96 4.46 7.43
CA ALA A 192 -6.21 3.32 6.91
C ALA A 192 -5.87 3.52 5.42
N ALA A 193 -4.58 3.74 5.14
CA ALA A 193 -3.97 3.83 3.82
C ALA A 193 -3.54 2.43 3.36
N LEU A 194 -4.23 1.89 2.36
CA LEU A 194 -3.97 0.55 1.86
C LEU A 194 -3.23 0.58 0.51
N GLY A 195 -2.49 -0.47 0.22
CA GLY A 195 -1.91 -0.80 -1.09
C GLY A 195 -2.06 -2.29 -1.35
N HIS A 196 -1.60 -2.77 -2.52
CA HIS A 196 -1.83 -4.09 -3.12
C HIS A 196 -2.97 -4.11 -4.14
N ILE A 197 -4.10 -3.44 -3.87
CA ILE A 197 -5.20 -3.32 -4.84
C ILE A 197 -5.06 -2.05 -5.70
N HIS A 198 -5.01 -2.23 -7.01
CA HIS A 198 -4.82 -1.27 -8.09
C HIS A 198 -6.07 -0.45 -8.42
N ARG A 199 -7.24 -0.87 -7.94
CA ARG A 199 -8.49 -0.12 -8.08
C ARG A 199 -8.72 0.80 -6.89
N PHE A 200 -8.91 2.10 -7.18
CA PHE A 200 -9.37 3.05 -6.17
C PHE A 200 -10.72 2.63 -5.58
N GLN A 201 -10.79 2.54 -4.26
CA GLN A 201 -12.03 2.23 -3.54
C GLN A 201 -11.92 2.59 -2.05
N ASP A 202 -13.08 2.86 -1.47
CA ASP A 202 -13.27 3.07 -0.03
C ASP A 202 -14.09 1.93 0.55
N LEU A 203 -13.49 1.19 1.47
CA LEU A 203 -14.09 0.06 2.16
C LEU A 203 -14.86 0.48 3.41
N SER A 204 -14.71 1.71 3.92
CA SER A 204 -15.48 2.17 5.07
C SER A 204 -16.90 2.60 4.70
N ARG A 205 -17.22 2.68 3.41
CA ARG A 205 -18.54 3.08 2.89
C ARG A 205 -19.01 4.44 3.45
N GLY A 206 -18.07 5.34 3.70
CA GLY A 206 -18.33 6.67 4.26
C GLY A 206 -18.33 6.73 5.79
N GLU A 207 -18.07 5.62 6.49
CA GLU A 207 -17.90 5.56 7.94
C GLU A 207 -16.46 5.94 8.36
N GLN A 208 -16.27 6.17 9.67
CA GLN A 208 -14.98 6.47 10.27
C GLN A 208 -14.39 5.22 10.95
N PRO A 209 -13.06 5.02 10.88
CA PRO A 209 -12.11 5.74 10.00
C PRO A 209 -12.28 5.32 8.53
N PRO A 210 -11.91 6.18 7.57
CA PRO A 210 -11.84 5.75 6.18
C PRO A 210 -10.80 4.64 5.98
N VAL A 211 -11.15 3.66 5.14
CA VAL A 211 -10.30 2.51 4.81
C VAL A 211 -10.15 2.44 3.30
N VAL A 212 -9.05 2.97 2.77
CA VAL A 212 -8.99 3.38 1.37
C VAL A 212 -7.80 2.72 0.67
N TYR A 213 -8.09 2.10 -0.47
CA TYR A 213 -7.07 1.85 -1.49
C TYR A 213 -7.06 3.04 -2.46
N PRO A 214 -5.92 3.76 -2.61
CA PRO A 214 -5.79 4.80 -3.62
C PRO A 214 -5.77 4.21 -5.04
N GLY A 215 -5.48 2.91 -5.18
CA GLY A 215 -5.26 2.24 -6.44
C GLY A 215 -3.86 2.48 -7.00
N ALA A 216 -3.61 1.93 -8.19
CA ALA A 216 -2.39 2.19 -8.93
C ALA A 216 -2.45 3.58 -9.59
N LEU A 217 -1.28 4.19 -9.80
CA LEU A 217 -1.18 5.49 -10.48
C LEU A 217 -1.43 5.40 -11.99
N GLU A 218 -1.32 4.21 -12.59
CA GLU A 218 -1.57 3.92 -14.00
C GLU A 218 -2.33 2.60 -14.16
N ARG A 219 -2.86 2.35 -15.37
CA ARG A 219 -3.43 1.04 -15.72
C ARG A 219 -2.31 0.03 -15.98
N ILE A 220 -2.35 -1.11 -15.30
CA ILE A 220 -1.34 -2.17 -15.43
C ILE A 220 -1.76 -3.18 -16.52
N ASP A 221 -3.04 -3.49 -16.61
CA ASP A 221 -3.60 -4.39 -17.63
C ASP A 221 -4.98 -3.91 -18.15
N PHE A 222 -5.50 -4.61 -19.16
CA PHE A 222 -6.76 -4.25 -19.82
C PHE A 222 -8.01 -4.44 -18.96
N GLY A 223 -7.97 -5.26 -17.91
CA GLY A 223 -9.11 -5.35 -16.98
C GLY A 223 -9.26 -4.12 -16.09
N GLU A 224 -8.28 -3.22 -16.08
CA GLU A 224 -8.32 -1.91 -15.42
C GLU A 224 -8.76 -0.79 -16.38
N GLU A 225 -9.19 -1.11 -17.61
CA GLU A 225 -9.61 -0.14 -18.63
C GLU A 225 -10.58 0.91 -18.06
N LYS A 226 -11.59 0.46 -17.31
CA LYS A 226 -12.66 1.31 -16.76
C LYS A 226 -12.30 1.95 -15.41
N ASP A 227 -11.15 1.60 -14.83
CA ASP A 227 -10.77 2.09 -13.52
C ASP A 227 -10.26 3.53 -13.60
N LYS A 228 -10.65 4.33 -12.61
CA LYS A 228 -10.05 5.64 -12.37
C LYS A 228 -8.71 5.42 -11.66
N LYS A 229 -7.69 6.13 -12.11
CA LYS A 229 -6.33 6.09 -11.57
C LYS A 229 -5.98 7.45 -11.01
N GLY A 230 -5.22 7.47 -9.93
CA GLY A 230 -5.02 8.68 -9.16
C GLY A 230 -4.32 8.44 -7.85
N PHE A 231 -4.39 9.43 -6.98
CA PHE A 231 -3.86 9.38 -5.63
C PHE A 231 -4.86 10.00 -4.66
N VAL A 232 -4.58 9.88 -3.37
CA VAL A 232 -5.47 10.38 -2.32
C VAL A 232 -4.72 11.38 -1.45
N ILE A 233 -5.34 12.54 -1.21
CA ILE A 233 -4.91 13.48 -0.17
C ILE A 233 -5.79 13.25 1.05
N VAL A 234 -5.15 13.21 2.22
CA VAL A 234 -5.80 12.90 3.49
C VAL A 234 -5.54 14.04 4.46
N ASP A 235 -6.62 14.59 5.01
CA ASP A 235 -6.60 15.41 6.20
C ASP A 235 -6.91 14.51 7.40
N VAL A 236 -5.96 14.38 8.32
CA VAL A 236 -6.09 13.52 9.50
C VAL A 236 -5.84 14.32 10.78
N GLU A 237 -6.73 14.13 11.74
CA GLU A 237 -6.69 14.70 13.09
C GLU A 237 -7.04 13.58 14.10
N PRO A 238 -6.64 13.68 15.38
CA PRO A 238 -7.02 12.68 16.37
C PRO A 238 -8.54 12.49 16.42
N GLY A 239 -8.99 11.26 16.18
CA GLY A 239 -10.40 10.86 16.13
C GLY A 239 -11.08 11.02 14.77
N ARG A 240 -10.40 11.52 13.71
CA ARG A 240 -11.05 11.75 12.41
C ARG A 240 -10.08 11.78 11.23
N GLY A 241 -10.45 11.06 10.18
CA GLY A 241 -9.82 11.15 8.85
C GLY A 241 -10.81 11.63 7.79
N ARG A 242 -10.35 12.48 6.88
CA ARG A 242 -11.06 12.85 5.64
C ARG A 242 -10.11 12.69 4.47
N TYR A 243 -10.64 12.24 3.35
CA TYR A 243 -9.83 12.05 2.16
C TYR A 243 -10.51 12.60 0.92
N GLN A 244 -9.70 12.93 -0.08
CA GLN A 244 -10.15 13.31 -1.41
C GLN A 244 -9.31 12.58 -2.45
N PHE A 245 -9.97 11.96 -3.41
CA PHE A 245 -9.32 11.33 -4.56
C PHE A 245 -9.02 12.36 -5.65
N PHE A 246 -7.77 12.39 -6.10
CA PHE A 246 -7.28 13.24 -7.17
C PHE A 246 -7.00 12.38 -8.41
N PRO A 247 -7.85 12.46 -9.44
CA PRO A 247 -7.68 11.66 -10.66
C PRO A 247 -6.47 12.14 -11.46
N LEU A 248 -5.79 11.19 -12.10
CA LEU A 248 -4.67 11.46 -13.01
C LEU A 248 -5.07 11.21 -14.47
N ALA A 249 -4.44 11.96 -15.37
CA ALA A 249 -4.55 11.74 -16.80
C ALA A 249 -3.66 10.56 -17.21
N CYS A 250 -4.22 9.36 -17.16
CA CYS A 250 -3.52 8.12 -17.47
C CYS A 250 -3.69 7.70 -18.93
N ARG A 251 -2.83 6.78 -19.40
CA ARG A 251 -2.97 6.21 -20.75
C ARG A 251 -4.32 5.51 -20.89
N SER A 252 -5.05 5.84 -21.96
CA SER A 252 -6.29 5.14 -22.31
C SER A 252 -6.00 3.73 -22.78
N PHE A 253 -6.74 2.77 -22.24
CA PHE A 253 -6.84 1.42 -22.76
C PHE A 253 -8.21 1.33 -23.43
N VAL A 254 -8.31 0.58 -24.53
CA VAL A 254 -9.57 0.39 -25.27
C VAL A 254 -9.67 -1.07 -25.62
N THR A 255 -10.70 -1.75 -25.11
CA THR A 255 -11.01 -3.13 -25.50
C THR A 255 -12.00 -3.10 -26.66
N ILE A 256 -11.63 -3.76 -27.77
CA ILE A 256 -12.50 -3.92 -28.94
C ILE A 256 -13.00 -5.37 -28.93
N GLU A 257 -14.29 -5.55 -28.69
CA GLU A 257 -14.96 -6.85 -28.77
C GLU A 257 -15.64 -6.97 -30.13
N ILE A 258 -15.32 -8.03 -30.87
CA ILE A 258 -15.93 -8.36 -32.16
C ILE A 258 -16.60 -9.72 -32.00
N ASP A 259 -17.90 -9.76 -32.22
CA ASP A 259 -18.66 -11.00 -32.27
C ASP A 259 -18.67 -11.52 -33.71
N LEU A 260 -18.04 -12.68 -33.92
CA LEU A 260 -17.96 -13.34 -35.22
C LEU A 260 -18.89 -14.57 -35.31
N THR A 261 -19.81 -14.75 -34.34
CA THR A 261 -20.66 -15.96 -34.30
C THR A 261 -21.61 -16.09 -35.49
N GLU A 262 -21.95 -14.99 -36.17
CA GLU A 262 -22.82 -14.99 -37.36
C GLU A 262 -22.04 -14.85 -38.69
N GLU A 263 -20.71 -14.90 -38.67
CA GLU A 263 -19.90 -14.73 -39.89
C GLU A 263 -19.66 -16.07 -40.61
N ASP A 264 -19.95 -16.10 -41.91
CA ASP A 264 -19.78 -17.28 -42.77
C ASP A 264 -18.29 -17.67 -42.96
N ASN A 265 -17.35 -16.76 -42.65
CA ASN A 265 -15.92 -17.00 -42.66
C ASN A 265 -15.23 -16.22 -41.51
N PRO A 266 -15.17 -16.79 -40.30
CA PRO A 266 -14.63 -16.13 -39.11
C PRO A 266 -13.12 -15.94 -39.11
#